data_AF-A0A0F4YV31-F1
#
_entry.id   AF-A0A0F4YV31-F1
#
_cell.length_a   1.000
_cell.length_b   1.000
_cell.length_c   1.000
_cell.angle_alpha   90.00
_cell.angle_beta   90.00
_cell.angle_gamma   90.00
#
_symmetry.space_group_name_H-M   'P 1'
#
loop_
_entity.id
_entity.type
_entity.pdbx_description
1 polymer ?
#
loop_
_entity_poly.entity_id
_entity_poly.type
_entity_poly.pdbx_seq_one_letter_code
_entity_poly.pdbx_strand_id
1 'polypeptide(L)'
;MEEFARLYGVGTEALLRAQRAHVNEGELYAGDDWVAGTVGETQAQDEPEIQKGIAELRTPQFTFSTFPIEEDPRPRPPLPAHLPPSTQVFLRVKHGAIIESHISTSSEPSEAEAQARHVHQVLNRRQLHELASEDWKAALRRLLLVDDDDDASTESTTRIVDDLTEFIGGMLLVDGKSCL
;
A
#
# COMPACT_ATOMS: atom_id res chain seq x y z
N MET A 1 18.93 -12.74 9.10
CA MET A 1 18.82 -13.36 10.44
C MET A 1 19.61 -12.61 11.50
N GLU A 2 20.91 -12.38 11.34
CA GLU A 2 21.70 -11.62 12.34
C GLU A 2 21.27 -10.17 12.51
N GLU A 3 20.90 -9.49 11.42
CA GLU A 3 20.40 -8.11 11.46
C GLU A 3 19.04 -8.02 12.17
N PHE A 4 18.14 -8.97 11.89
CA PHE A 4 16.87 -9.12 12.59
C PHE A 4 17.08 -9.33 14.09
N ALA A 5 17.98 -10.25 14.48
CA ALA A 5 18.26 -10.51 15.89
C ALA A 5 18.81 -9.27 16.60
N ARG A 6 19.68 -8.51 15.94
CA ARG A 6 20.21 -7.25 16.48
C ARG A 6 19.13 -6.19 16.64
N LEU A 7 18.25 -6.04 15.65
CA LEU A 7 17.19 -5.05 15.64
C LEU A 7 16.16 -5.30 16.75
N TYR A 8 15.82 -6.56 17.00
CA TYR A 8 14.80 -6.96 17.97
C TYR A 8 15.35 -7.47 19.30
N GLY A 9 16.67 -7.36 19.54
CA GLY A 9 17.30 -7.80 20.78
C GLY A 9 17.19 -9.31 21.04
N VAL A 10 17.06 -10.12 19.98
CA VAL A 10 16.88 -11.57 20.10
C VAL A 10 18.19 -12.21 20.59
N GLY A 11 18.10 -13.02 21.64
CA GLY A 11 19.24 -13.73 22.21
C GLY A 11 19.91 -14.69 21.22
N THR A 12 21.23 -14.87 21.37
CA THR A 12 22.04 -15.74 20.49
C THR A 12 21.53 -17.18 20.45
N GLU A 13 20.95 -17.67 21.55
CA GLU A 13 20.40 -19.03 21.62
C GLU A 13 19.17 -19.19 20.71
N ALA A 14 18.23 -18.25 20.76
CA ALA A 14 17.06 -18.22 19.89
C ALA A 14 17.46 -18.16 18.40
N LEU A 15 18.47 -17.35 18.07
CA LEU A 15 19.00 -17.23 16.71
C LEU A 15 19.58 -18.56 16.20
N LEU A 16 20.40 -19.24 17.02
CA LEU A 16 20.98 -20.54 16.67
C LEU A 16 19.91 -21.62 16.51
N ARG A 17 18.87 -21.59 17.34
CA ARG A 17 17.74 -22.53 17.28
C ARG A 17 16.90 -22.29 16.03
N ALA A 18 16.58 -21.03 15.69
CA ALA A 18 15.87 -20.69 14.46
C ALA A 18 16.64 -21.09 13.20
N GLN A 19 17.97 -20.91 13.18
CA GLN A 19 18.82 -21.36 12.07
C GLN A 19 18.80 -22.89 11.91
N ARG A 20 18.73 -23.64 13.02
CA ARG A 20 18.69 -25.11 13.01
C ARG A 20 17.29 -25.68 12.76
N ALA A 21 16.23 -24.93 13.06
CA ALA A 21 14.84 -25.36 12.88
C ALA A 21 14.52 -25.71 11.41
N HIS A 22 15.26 -25.17 10.44
CA HIS A 22 15.11 -25.53 9.02
C HIS A 22 15.53 -26.96 8.67
N VAL A 23 16.24 -27.65 9.58
CA VAL A 23 16.78 -29.00 9.36
C VAL A 23 15.88 -30.09 9.95
N ASN A 24 15.08 -29.77 10.98
CA ASN A 24 14.16 -30.70 11.63
C ASN A 24 12.75 -30.10 11.58
N GLU A 25 11.90 -30.61 10.69
CA GLU A 25 10.50 -30.19 10.61
C GLU A 25 9.76 -30.51 11.92
N GLY A 26 9.11 -29.50 12.51
CA GLY A 26 8.11 -29.66 13.57
C GLY A 26 8.57 -29.47 15.01
N GLU A 27 9.85 -29.14 15.27
CA GLU A 27 10.30 -28.85 16.64
C GLU A 27 10.18 -27.35 16.98
N LEU A 28 9.35 -27.04 17.98
CA LEU A 28 9.29 -25.73 18.63
C LEU A 28 10.21 -25.75 19.86
N TYR A 29 11.14 -24.81 19.91
CA TYR A 29 12.01 -24.56 21.05
C TYR A 29 11.56 -23.30 21.76
N ALA A 30 11.51 -23.32 23.09
CA ALA A 30 11.20 -22.15 23.90
C ALA A 30 12.26 -21.96 24.98
N GLY A 31 12.63 -20.71 25.23
CA GLY A 31 13.35 -20.25 26.42
C GLY A 31 12.43 -19.44 27.33
N ASP A 32 13.01 -18.73 28.30
CA ASP A 32 12.24 -17.92 29.27
C ASP A 32 11.47 -16.77 28.61
N ASP A 33 11.99 -16.21 27.51
CA ASP A 33 11.46 -15.03 26.82
C ASP A 33 11.41 -15.15 25.28
N TRP A 34 11.67 -16.34 24.72
CA TRP A 34 11.68 -16.53 23.27
C TRP A 34 11.13 -17.90 22.85
N VAL A 35 10.62 -17.97 21.63
CA VAL A 35 10.21 -19.22 20.95
C VAL A 35 10.81 -19.23 19.54
N ALA A 36 11.37 -20.36 19.12
CA ALA A 36 11.92 -20.57 17.78
C ALA A 36 11.60 -21.98 17.26
N GLY A 37 11.09 -22.08 16.05
CA GLY A 37 10.81 -23.36 15.39
C GLY A 37 10.03 -23.15 14.10
N THR A 38 9.65 -24.24 13.45
CA THR A 38 8.83 -24.21 12.24
C THR A 38 7.36 -24.42 12.60
N VAL A 39 6.48 -23.60 12.03
CA VAL A 39 5.03 -23.85 12.05
C VAL A 39 4.73 -24.87 10.95
N GLY A 40 4.30 -26.06 11.32
CA GLY A 40 3.92 -27.12 10.39
C GLY A 40 2.42 -27.12 10.05
N GLU A 41 2.01 -28.07 9.22
CA GLU A 41 0.62 -28.21 8.75
C GLU A 41 -0.38 -28.32 9.91
N THR A 42 -0.04 -29.08 10.97
CA THR A 42 -0.89 -29.24 12.15
C THR A 42 -1.14 -27.90 12.86
N GLN A 43 -0.08 -27.12 13.13
CA GLN A 43 -0.24 -25.81 13.76
C GLN A 43 -0.95 -24.82 12.84
N ALA A 44 -0.72 -24.90 11.53
CA ALA A 44 -1.45 -24.11 10.54
C ALA A 44 -2.95 -24.43 10.49
N GLN A 45 -3.37 -25.65 10.85
CA GLN A 45 -4.76 -26.09 10.87
C GLN A 45 -5.42 -26.02 12.25
N ASP A 46 -4.66 -25.98 13.34
CA ASP A 46 -5.22 -26.02 14.70
C ASP A 46 -5.17 -24.66 15.41
N GLU A 47 -4.26 -23.75 15.03
CA GLU A 47 -4.11 -22.45 15.68
C GLU A 47 -4.85 -21.33 14.91
N PRO A 48 -5.91 -20.73 15.49
CA PRO A 48 -6.73 -19.73 14.79
C PRO A 48 -5.97 -18.50 14.32
N GLU A 49 -4.97 -18.04 15.07
CA GLU A 49 -4.14 -16.88 14.71
C GLU A 49 -3.24 -17.19 13.51
N ILE A 50 -2.71 -18.41 13.44
CA ILE A 50 -1.88 -18.88 12.31
C ILE A 50 -2.77 -19.07 11.08
N GLN A 51 -3.94 -19.68 11.22
CA GLN A 51 -4.91 -19.79 10.14
C GLN A 51 -5.29 -18.41 9.58
N LYS A 52 -5.55 -17.44 10.47
CA LYS A 52 -5.86 -16.07 10.09
C LYS A 52 -4.69 -15.45 9.32
N GLY A 53 -3.46 -15.54 9.83
CA GLY A 53 -2.28 -15.04 9.15
C GLY A 53 -2.04 -15.69 7.78
N ILE A 54 -2.21 -17.01 7.67
CA ILE A 54 -2.11 -17.73 6.39
C ILE A 54 -3.23 -17.28 5.42
N ALA A 55 -4.46 -17.11 5.91
CA ALA A 55 -5.56 -16.61 5.10
C ALA A 55 -5.29 -15.18 4.58
N GLU A 56 -4.74 -14.31 5.43
CA GLU A 56 -4.32 -12.95 5.08
C GLU A 56 -3.19 -12.96 4.04
N LEU A 57 -2.21 -13.86 4.16
CA LEU A 57 -1.13 -14.04 3.19
C LEU A 57 -1.62 -14.57 1.83
N ARG A 58 -2.69 -15.37 1.81
CA ARG A 58 -3.28 -15.88 0.56
C ARG A 58 -4.06 -14.81 -0.19
N THR A 59 -4.58 -13.81 0.51
CA THR A 59 -5.37 -12.73 -0.08
C THR A 59 -4.87 -11.36 0.38
N PRO A 60 -3.63 -10.97 0.04
CA PRO A 60 -3.05 -9.73 0.53
C PRO A 60 -3.94 -8.57 0.10
N GLN A 61 -4.37 -7.81 1.11
CA GLN A 61 -5.06 -6.54 0.94
C GLN A 61 -4.15 -5.44 1.45
N PHE A 62 -3.97 -4.43 0.63
CA PHE A 62 -3.16 -3.27 0.94
C PHE A 62 -4.03 -2.01 0.83
N THR A 63 -3.91 -1.13 1.82
CA THR A 63 -4.57 0.17 1.83
C THR A 63 -3.50 1.26 1.87
N PHE A 64 -3.56 2.17 0.91
CA PHE A 64 -2.77 3.40 0.89
C PHE A 64 -3.71 4.59 1.08
N SER A 65 -3.33 5.54 1.94
CA SER A 65 -4.11 6.75 2.16
C SER A 65 -3.23 7.93 2.59
N THR A 66 -3.43 9.10 1.98
CA THR A 66 -2.80 10.37 2.38
C THR A 66 -3.50 11.06 3.55
N PHE A 67 -4.62 10.51 4.02
CA PHE A 67 -5.35 10.99 5.19
C PHE A 67 -5.65 9.85 6.17
N PRO A 68 -5.81 10.15 7.48
CA PRO A 68 -6.23 9.15 8.46
C PRO A 68 -7.60 8.55 8.11
N ILE A 69 -7.74 7.25 8.29
CA ILE A 69 -9.00 6.51 8.08
C ILE A 69 -9.35 5.74 9.37
N GLU A 70 -10.58 5.27 9.51
CA GLU A 70 -11.02 4.52 10.69
C GLU A 70 -10.13 3.29 10.97
N GLU A 71 -9.77 2.55 9.93
CA GLU A 71 -8.91 1.36 10.00
C GLU A 71 -7.44 1.69 10.38
N ASP A 72 -6.97 2.90 10.06
CA ASP A 72 -5.62 3.38 10.32
C ASP A 72 -5.64 4.89 10.63
N PRO A 73 -5.85 5.25 11.92
CA PRO A 73 -6.01 6.62 12.36
C PRO A 73 -4.66 7.37 12.50
N ARG A 74 -3.53 6.76 12.13
CA ARG A 74 -2.21 7.38 12.31
C ARG A 74 -2.09 8.67 11.47
N PRO A 75 -1.41 9.72 11.96
CA PRO A 75 -1.17 10.90 11.16
C PRO A 75 -0.32 10.55 9.93
N ARG A 76 -0.64 11.15 8.78
CA ARG A 76 0.11 10.97 7.54
C ARG A 76 1.17 12.06 7.38
N PRO A 77 2.29 11.78 6.69
CA PRO A 77 3.22 12.82 6.30
C PRO A 77 2.52 13.94 5.52
N PRO A 78 2.99 15.20 5.64
CA PRO A 78 2.42 16.29 4.86
C PRO A 78 2.62 16.05 3.37
N LEU A 79 1.67 16.52 2.58
CA LEU A 79 1.77 16.51 1.12
C LEU A 79 2.93 17.40 0.66
N PRO A 80 3.57 17.07 -0.48
CA PRO A 80 4.52 17.96 -1.12
C PRO A 80 3.92 19.34 -1.41
N ALA A 81 4.71 20.40 -1.23
CA ALA A 81 4.24 21.79 -1.35
C ALA A 81 3.77 22.19 -2.75
N HIS A 82 4.11 21.41 -3.78
CA HIS A 82 3.69 21.62 -5.16
C HIS A 82 2.29 21.05 -5.45
N LEU A 83 1.76 20.16 -4.58
CA LEU A 83 0.39 19.66 -4.69
C LEU A 83 -0.59 20.55 -3.91
N PRO A 84 -1.84 20.70 -4.39
CA PRO A 84 -2.89 21.37 -3.64
C PRO A 84 -3.07 20.74 -2.24
N PRO A 85 -3.21 21.52 -1.15
CA PRO A 85 -3.40 20.98 0.19
C PRO A 85 -4.67 20.13 0.36
N SER A 86 -5.65 20.33 -0.52
CA SER A 86 -6.88 19.54 -0.62
C SER A 86 -6.70 18.18 -1.28
N THR A 87 -5.50 17.84 -1.76
CA THR A 87 -5.25 16.58 -2.46
C THR A 87 -5.48 15.39 -1.54
N GLN A 88 -6.36 14.49 -1.95
CA GLN A 88 -6.64 13.25 -1.26
C GLN A 88 -6.35 12.08 -2.20
N VAL A 89 -5.60 11.10 -1.71
CA VAL A 89 -5.31 9.87 -2.44
C VAL A 89 -5.57 8.71 -1.49
N PHE A 90 -6.47 7.84 -1.89
CA PHE A 90 -6.79 6.59 -1.24
C PHE A 90 -6.84 5.48 -2.29
N LEU A 91 -6.22 4.34 -1.98
CA LEU A 91 -6.25 3.13 -2.79
C LEU A 91 -6.43 1.93 -1.89
N ARG A 92 -7.36 1.05 -2.24
CA ARG A 92 -7.48 -0.29 -1.67
C ARG A 92 -7.23 -1.32 -2.76
N VAL A 93 -6.25 -2.18 -2.51
CA VAL A 93 -5.75 -3.16 -3.47
C VAL A 93 -5.94 -4.54 -2.87
N LYS A 94 -6.51 -5.46 -3.64
CA LYS A 94 -6.73 -6.85 -3.22
C LYS A 94 -6.29 -7.78 -4.35
N HIS A 95 -5.41 -8.73 -4.03
CA HIS A 95 -4.77 -9.61 -5.04
C HIS A 95 -4.06 -8.82 -6.15
N GLY A 96 -3.38 -7.73 -5.79
CA GLY A 96 -2.71 -6.85 -6.75
C GLY A 96 -3.63 -5.94 -7.57
N ALA A 97 -4.95 -6.16 -7.56
CA ALA A 97 -5.92 -5.35 -8.29
C ALA A 97 -6.50 -4.23 -7.42
N ILE A 98 -6.63 -3.04 -7.99
CA ILE A 98 -7.30 -1.90 -7.33
C ILE A 98 -8.80 -2.20 -7.25
N ILE A 99 -9.33 -2.33 -6.04
CA ILE A 99 -10.76 -2.57 -5.80
C ILE A 99 -11.52 -1.31 -5.38
N GLU A 100 -10.80 -0.31 -4.88
CA GLU A 100 -11.35 0.97 -4.47
C GLU A 100 -10.28 2.05 -4.65
N SER A 101 -10.69 3.23 -5.10
CA SER A 101 -9.81 4.38 -5.21
C SER A 101 -10.59 5.66 -5.02
N HIS A 102 -10.05 6.58 -4.24
CA HIS A 102 -10.58 7.93 -4.08
C HIS A 102 -9.43 8.91 -4.26
N ILE A 103 -9.38 9.56 -5.43
CA ILE A 103 -8.32 10.48 -5.82
C ILE A 103 -8.95 11.80 -6.25
N SER A 104 -8.62 12.88 -5.56
CA SER A 104 -9.12 14.22 -5.85
C SER A 104 -8.09 15.28 -5.49
N THR A 105 -8.19 16.44 -6.13
CA THR A 105 -7.37 17.62 -5.82
C THR A 105 -8.21 18.83 -5.43
N SER A 106 -9.52 18.81 -5.70
CA SER A 106 -10.42 19.92 -5.37
C SER A 106 -10.73 19.98 -3.87
N SER A 107 -10.85 21.20 -3.35
CA SER A 107 -11.37 21.47 -2.01
C SER A 107 -12.90 21.44 -1.96
N GLU A 108 -13.58 21.53 -3.09
CA GLU A 108 -15.03 21.52 -3.20
C GLU A 108 -15.53 20.06 -3.16
N PRO A 109 -16.39 19.66 -2.20
CA PRO A 109 -16.79 18.28 -2.03
C PRO A 109 -17.45 17.65 -3.27
N SER A 110 -18.26 18.42 -3.99
CA SER A 110 -18.97 17.92 -5.17
C SER A 110 -18.03 17.60 -6.33
N GLU A 111 -17.06 18.48 -6.58
CA GLU A 111 -15.99 18.27 -7.57
C GLU A 111 -15.05 17.15 -7.15
N ALA A 112 -14.64 17.11 -5.87
CA ALA A 112 -13.78 16.08 -5.35
C ALA A 112 -14.40 14.68 -5.50
N GLU A 113 -15.69 14.54 -5.22
CA GLU A 113 -16.42 13.28 -5.43
C GLU A 113 -16.51 12.92 -6.92
N ALA A 114 -16.79 13.90 -7.79
CA ALA A 114 -16.82 13.68 -9.23
C ALA A 114 -15.46 13.24 -9.76
N GLN A 115 -14.39 13.94 -9.40
CA GLN A 115 -13.00 13.62 -9.73
C GLN A 115 -12.65 12.19 -9.32
N ALA A 116 -12.90 11.86 -8.06
CA ALA A 116 -12.61 10.52 -7.53
C ALA A 116 -13.40 9.43 -8.25
N ARG A 117 -14.67 9.67 -8.57
CA ARG A 117 -15.51 8.74 -9.31
C ARG A 117 -14.95 8.46 -10.71
N HIS A 118 -14.55 9.49 -11.45
CA HIS A 118 -13.99 9.34 -12.79
C HIS A 118 -12.64 8.60 -12.78
N VAL A 119 -11.76 8.94 -11.85
CA VAL A 119 -10.47 8.24 -11.69
C VAL A 119 -10.71 6.78 -11.31
N HIS A 120 -11.64 6.51 -10.39
CA HIS A 120 -11.98 5.16 -9.98
C HIS A 120 -12.50 4.30 -11.12
N GLN A 121 -13.36 4.83 -11.98
CA GLN A 121 -13.85 4.09 -13.15
C GLN A 121 -12.72 3.58 -14.06
N VAL A 122 -11.62 4.33 -14.17
CA VAL A 122 -10.46 3.94 -14.97
C VAL A 122 -9.54 2.95 -14.24
N LEU A 123 -9.35 3.13 -12.93
CA LEU A 123 -8.42 2.31 -12.14
C LEU A 123 -9.04 1.00 -11.65
N ASN A 124 -10.36 0.92 -11.54
CA ASN A 124 -11.06 -0.23 -10.98
C ASN A 124 -10.66 -1.53 -11.70
N ARG A 125 -10.25 -2.53 -10.93
CA ARG A 125 -9.76 -3.85 -11.35
C ARG A 125 -8.45 -3.85 -12.16
N ARG A 126 -7.78 -2.72 -12.33
CA ARG A 126 -6.43 -2.72 -12.90
C ARG A 126 -5.42 -3.27 -11.91
N GLN A 127 -4.42 -3.98 -12.41
CA GLN A 127 -3.33 -4.50 -11.61
C GLN A 127 -2.35 -3.37 -11.27
N LEU A 128 -2.19 -3.07 -9.98
CA LEU A 128 -1.37 -1.96 -9.50
C LEU A 128 0.07 -2.03 -10.05
N HIS A 129 0.65 -3.22 -10.08
CA HIS A 129 2.01 -3.47 -10.54
C HIS A 129 2.20 -3.41 -12.07
N GLU A 130 1.10 -3.40 -12.82
CA GLU A 130 1.12 -3.23 -14.29
C GLU A 130 0.93 -1.76 -14.70
N LEU A 131 0.58 -0.87 -13.76
CA LEU A 131 0.36 0.54 -14.05
C LEU A 131 1.70 1.26 -14.24
N ALA A 132 2.03 1.58 -15.50
CA ALA A 132 3.16 2.45 -15.81
C ALA A 132 2.84 3.92 -15.47
N SER A 133 3.86 4.79 -15.48
CA SER A 133 3.66 6.23 -15.27
C SER A 133 2.65 6.83 -16.27
N GLU A 134 2.68 6.39 -17.53
CA GLU A 134 1.72 6.84 -18.55
C GLU A 134 0.28 6.39 -18.27
N ASP A 135 0.09 5.20 -17.69
CA ASP A 135 -1.23 4.72 -17.25
C ASP A 135 -1.80 5.58 -16.13
N TRP A 136 -0.95 5.93 -15.16
CA TRP A 136 -1.29 6.84 -14.07
C TRP A 136 -1.66 8.22 -14.60
N LYS A 137 -0.83 8.81 -15.48
CA LYS A 137 -1.14 10.10 -16.12
C LYS A 137 -2.45 10.05 -16.88
N ALA A 138 -2.72 8.98 -17.63
CA ALA A 138 -3.98 8.81 -18.34
C ALA A 138 -5.19 8.72 -17.40
N ALA A 139 -5.07 8.05 -16.25
CA ALA A 139 -6.12 7.99 -15.25
C ALA A 139 -6.31 9.35 -14.55
N LEU A 140 -5.23 10.03 -14.18
CA LEU A 140 -5.27 11.30 -13.45
C LEU A 140 -5.68 12.49 -14.33
N ARG A 141 -5.50 12.44 -15.65
CA ARG A 141 -6.11 13.42 -16.57
C ARG A 141 -7.63 13.50 -16.44
N ARG A 142 -8.28 12.46 -15.89
CA ARG A 142 -9.74 12.48 -15.60
C ARG A 142 -10.12 13.46 -14.49
N LEU A 143 -9.17 13.86 -13.65
CA LEU A 143 -9.37 14.94 -12.68
C LEU A 143 -9.74 16.25 -13.39
N LEU A 144 -9.26 16.43 -14.62
CA LEU A 144 -9.38 17.66 -15.42
C LEU A 144 -10.66 17.72 -16.27
N LEU A 145 -11.41 16.63 -16.37
CA LEU A 145 -12.65 16.57 -17.18
C LEU A 145 -13.87 17.13 -16.44
N VAL A 146 -13.70 17.60 -15.20
CA VAL A 146 -14.79 18.20 -14.40
C VAL A 146 -14.84 19.72 -14.58
N ASP A 147 -13.74 20.34 -15.05
CA ASP A 147 -13.62 21.77 -15.33
C ASP A 147 -13.92 22.05 -16.81
N ASP A 148 -15.19 22.03 -17.22
CA ASP A 148 -15.62 22.20 -18.62
C ASP A 148 -15.71 23.67 -19.10
N ASP A 149 -15.24 24.65 -18.31
CA ASP A 149 -15.32 26.08 -18.66
C ASP A 149 -14.07 26.85 -18.17
N ASP A 150 -12.91 26.72 -18.83
CA ASP A 150 -12.02 27.87 -19.14
C ASP A 150 -10.75 27.44 -19.89
N ASP A 151 -10.53 28.06 -21.05
CA ASP A 151 -9.41 27.90 -21.97
C ASP A 151 -8.09 28.51 -21.42
N ALA A 152 -7.94 28.58 -20.10
CA ALA A 152 -6.89 29.34 -19.42
C ALA A 152 -6.27 28.55 -18.24
N SER A 153 -5.56 27.44 -18.52
CA SER A 153 -4.37 26.97 -17.75
C SER A 153 -4.00 25.49 -17.98
N THR A 154 -4.02 25.00 -19.22
CA THR A 154 -3.63 23.62 -19.56
C THR A 154 -2.24 23.24 -19.03
N GLU A 155 -1.32 24.20 -18.88
CA GLU A 155 0.01 23.97 -18.30
C GLU A 155 0.00 23.72 -16.78
N SER A 156 -0.79 24.47 -15.99
CA SER A 156 -0.84 24.27 -14.54
C SER A 156 -1.51 22.95 -14.17
N THR A 157 -2.58 22.59 -14.89
CA THR A 157 -3.28 21.33 -14.67
C THR A 157 -2.45 20.12 -15.11
N THR A 158 -1.70 20.23 -16.20
CA THR A 158 -0.74 19.19 -16.61
C THR A 158 0.36 19.00 -15.56
N ARG A 159 0.88 20.09 -14.99
CA ARG A 159 1.87 20.02 -13.88
C ARG A 159 1.32 19.31 -12.66
N ILE A 160 0.08 19.60 -12.25
CA ILE A 160 -0.57 18.89 -11.13
C ILE A 160 -0.65 17.39 -11.39
N VAL A 161 -1.00 16.97 -12.62
CA VAL A 161 -1.05 15.55 -13.00
C VAL A 161 0.34 14.90 -12.95
N ASP A 162 1.37 15.58 -13.45
CA ASP A 162 2.74 15.09 -13.42
C ASP A 162 3.26 14.96 -11.98
N ASP A 163 3.09 16.00 -11.16
CA ASP A 163 3.47 16.02 -9.76
C ASP A 163 2.74 14.94 -8.94
N LEU A 164 1.43 14.76 -9.18
CA LEU A 164 0.64 13.74 -8.51
C LEU A 164 1.05 12.34 -8.95
N THR A 165 1.41 12.15 -10.22
CA THR A 165 1.95 10.89 -10.72
C THR A 165 3.29 10.57 -10.07
N GLU A 166 4.18 11.55 -9.96
CA GLU A 166 5.47 11.40 -9.30
C GLU A 166 5.30 11.09 -7.81
N PHE A 167 4.38 11.77 -7.12
CA PHE A 167 4.08 11.52 -5.72
C PHE A 167 3.53 10.10 -5.48
N ILE A 168 2.53 9.68 -6.26
CA ILE A 168 1.96 8.33 -6.17
C ILE A 168 3.03 7.29 -6.55
N GLY A 169 3.83 7.57 -7.57
CA GLY A 169 4.95 6.74 -7.99
C GLY A 169 6.00 6.58 -6.90
N GLY A 170 6.49 7.66 -6.29
CA GLY A 170 7.48 7.58 -5.21
C GLY A 170 6.97 6.84 -3.97
N MET A 171 5.66 6.88 -3.71
CA MET A 171 5.05 6.20 -2.56
C MET A 171 4.74 4.72 -2.83
N LEU A 172 4.41 4.34 -4.08
CA LEU A 172 3.95 2.98 -4.43
C LEU A 172 4.94 2.19 -5.29
N LEU A 173 5.84 2.88 -5.99
CA LEU A 173 6.78 2.36 -6.99
C LEU A 173 8.19 2.84 -6.60
N VAL A 174 8.79 2.24 -5.59
CA VAL A 174 10.21 2.47 -5.28
C VAL A 174 11.05 1.87 -6.41
N ASP A 175 11.65 2.73 -7.23
CA ASP A 175 12.73 2.46 -8.20
C ASP A 175 12.77 1.03 -8.78
N GLY A 176 11.79 0.71 -9.63
CA GLY A 176 11.85 -0.48 -10.47
C GLY A 176 11.77 -1.83 -9.75
N LYS A 177 11.42 -1.86 -8.47
CA LYS A 177 11.06 -3.09 -7.76
C LYS A 177 9.73 -2.89 -7.06
N SER A 178 8.71 -3.55 -7.60
CA SER A 178 7.43 -3.71 -6.93
C SER A 178 7.69 -4.27 -5.52
N CYS A 179 7.23 -3.57 -4.49
CA CYS A 179 7.14 -4.09 -3.13
C CYS A 179 5.91 -4.99 -3.04
N LEU A 180 5.95 -6.13 -3.74
CA LEU A 180 5.04 -7.26 -3.58
C LEU A 180 5.84 -8.56 -3.74
#